data_AF-A0A7W8VWZ3-F1
#
_entry.id   AF-A0A7W8VWZ3-F1
#
_cell.length_a   1.000
_cell.length_b   1.000
_cell.length_c   1.000
_cell.angle_alpha   90.00
_cell.angle_beta   90.00
_cell.angle_gamma   90.00
#
_symmetry.space_group_name_H-M   'P 1'
#
loop_
_entity.id
_entity.type
_entity.pdbx_description
1 polymer ?
#
loop_
_entity_poly.entity_id
_entity_poly.type
_entity_poly.pdbx_seq_one_letter_code
_entity_poly.pdbx_strand_id
1 'polypeptide(L)'
;MSVAEILCRARELGVRLRVEGDRVKMKGPAEALAELKPEIAAEKEEVMSFLRAMGGALIDPDGGVYLPWGPHLSPDDVFGMRAELAELIEDMADAEDWPASYRDEVLARAMRGPLHDLLPNLHYFRERIAEFSAECEARALLRRRAWRANEDLSKRGYSEARGTTATRQPGRVRR
;
A
#
# COMPACT_ATOMS: atom_id res chain seq x y z
N MET A 1 -25.00 -31.48 15.20
CA MET A 1 -23.67 -30.86 14.99
C MET A 1 -23.87 -29.72 14.03
N SER A 2 -23.16 -28.62 14.21
CA SER A 2 -23.22 -27.53 13.24
C SER A 2 -22.57 -27.97 11.92
N VAL A 3 -23.00 -27.38 10.80
CA VAL A 3 -22.43 -27.65 9.46
C VAL A 3 -20.91 -27.44 9.45
N ALA A 4 -20.41 -26.46 10.20
CA ALA A 4 -18.98 -26.17 10.34
C ALA A 4 -18.21 -27.33 11.00
N GLU A 5 -18.76 -27.93 12.06
CA GLU A 5 -18.15 -29.08 12.75
C GLU A 5 -18.07 -30.31 11.83
N ILE A 6 -19.12 -30.56 11.04
CA ILE A 6 -19.18 -31.66 10.06
C ILE A 6 -18.10 -31.48 8.99
N LEU A 7 -17.87 -30.25 8.52
CA LEU A 7 -16.85 -29.93 7.52
C LEU A 7 -15.43 -29.99 8.08
N CYS A 8 -15.21 -29.51 9.31
CA CYS A 8 -13.93 -29.65 10.02
C CYS A 8 -13.57 -31.11 10.19
N ARG A 9 -14.51 -31.94 10.65
CA ARG A 9 -14.31 -33.38 10.82
C ARG A 9 -14.08 -34.09 9.48
N ALA A 10 -14.80 -33.69 8.42
CA ALA A 10 -14.54 -34.21 7.07
C ALA A 10 -13.13 -33.89 6.59
N ARG A 11 -12.61 -32.69 6.88
CA ARG A 11 -11.23 -32.29 6.55
C ARG A 11 -10.19 -33.08 7.35
N GLU A 12 -10.42 -33.28 8.64
CA GLU A 12 -9.54 -34.08 9.53
C GLU A 12 -9.46 -35.54 9.07
N LEU A 13 -10.58 -36.10 8.61
CA LEU A 13 -10.67 -37.46 8.06
C LEU A 13 -10.22 -37.56 6.59
N GLY A 14 -9.71 -36.47 6.00
CA GLY A 14 -9.20 -36.45 4.62
C GLY A 14 -10.27 -36.60 3.54
N VAL A 15 -11.53 -36.31 3.85
CA VAL A 15 -12.67 -36.38 2.93
C VAL A 15 -12.90 -35.03 2.27
N ARG A 16 -12.87 -35.02 0.94
CA ARG A 16 -13.23 -33.84 0.12
C ARG A 16 -14.69 -33.93 -0.32
N LEU A 17 -15.42 -32.86 -0.10
CA LEU A 17 -16.81 -32.68 -0.49
C LEU A 17 -16.88 -31.71 -1.67
N ARG A 18 -17.69 -32.02 -2.68
CA ARG A 18 -17.94 -31.14 -3.82
C ARG A 18 -19.41 -31.18 -4.18
N VAL A 19 -20.01 -30.03 -4.46
CA VAL A 19 -21.38 -29.96 -4.97
C VAL A 19 -21.34 -30.12 -6.49
N GLU A 20 -22.17 -31.03 -6.99
CA GLU A 20 -22.41 -31.24 -8.42
C GLU A 20 -23.92 -31.21 -8.66
N GLY A 21 -24.41 -30.05 -9.11
CA GLY A 21 -25.85 -29.79 -9.21
C GLY A 21 -26.54 -29.90 -7.85
N ASP A 22 -27.37 -30.92 -7.70
CA ASP A 22 -28.15 -31.20 -6.48
C ASP A 22 -27.61 -32.36 -5.63
N ARG A 23 -26.36 -32.77 -5.89
CA ARG A 23 -25.72 -33.88 -5.19
C ARG A 23 -24.39 -33.44 -4.60
N VAL A 24 -24.11 -33.92 -3.39
CA VAL A 24 -22.79 -33.78 -2.75
C VAL A 24 -21.97 -35.02 -3.10
N LYS A 25 -20.91 -34.85 -3.91
CA LYS A 25 -19.91 -35.89 -4.14
C LYS A 25 -18.87 -35.86 -3.03
N MET A 26 -18.51 -37.03 -2.54
CA MET A 26 -17.49 -37.22 -1.50
C MET A 26 -16.34 -38.04 -2.06
N LYS A 27 -15.10 -37.64 -1.79
CA LYS A 27 -13.90 -38.38 -2.18
C LYS A 27 -12.94 -38.45 -0.98
N GLY A 28 -12.63 -39.66 -0.53
CA GLY A 28 -11.74 -39.88 0.61
C GLY A 28 -11.62 -41.36 0.98
N PRO A 29 -10.96 -41.67 2.11
CA PRO A 29 -10.82 -43.03 2.63
C PRO A 29 -12.19 -43.69 2.86
N ALA A 30 -12.33 -44.98 2.53
CA ALA A 30 -13.62 -45.68 2.55
C ALA A 30 -14.24 -45.75 3.96
N GLU A 31 -13.41 -45.86 4.99
CA GLU A 31 -13.82 -45.88 6.40
C GLU A 31 -14.39 -44.52 6.83
N ALA A 32 -13.68 -43.43 6.53
CA ALA A 32 -14.15 -42.07 6.78
C ALA A 32 -15.44 -41.71 6.03
N LEU A 33 -15.61 -42.22 4.81
CA LEU A 33 -16.82 -42.04 4.02
C LEU A 33 -18.02 -42.78 4.62
N ALA A 34 -17.81 -43.93 5.26
CA ALA A 34 -18.88 -44.69 5.91
C ALA A 34 -19.38 -43.96 7.18
N GLU A 35 -18.48 -43.33 7.93
CA GLU A 35 -18.81 -42.57 9.14
C GLU A 35 -19.51 -41.23 8.84
N LEU A 36 -19.04 -40.49 7.82
CA LEU A 36 -19.57 -39.15 7.51
C LEU A 36 -20.84 -39.16 6.66
N LYS A 37 -21.14 -40.26 5.96
CA LYS A 37 -22.35 -40.41 5.14
C LYS A 37 -23.67 -40.15 5.88
N PRO A 38 -23.95 -40.78 7.05
CA PRO A 38 -25.20 -40.56 7.76
C PRO A 38 -25.33 -39.12 8.30
N GLU A 39 -24.22 -38.52 8.74
CA GLU A 39 -24.20 -37.15 9.28
C GLU A 39 -24.49 -36.10 8.20
N ILE A 40 -23.91 -36.26 7.01
CA ILE A 40 -24.15 -35.35 5.87
C ILE A 40 -25.53 -35.60 5.22
N ALA A 41 -26.06 -36.81 5.33
CA ALA A 41 -27.43 -37.11 4.86
C ALA A 41 -28.49 -36.46 5.76
N ALA A 42 -28.25 -36.35 7.07
CA ALA A 42 -29.15 -35.69 8.02
C ALA A 42 -29.25 -34.18 7.77
N GLU A 43 -28.11 -33.53 7.50
CA GLU A 43 -28.02 -32.07 7.32
C GLU A 43 -27.81 -31.65 5.84
N LYS A 44 -28.33 -32.45 4.90
CA LYS A 44 -28.02 -32.33 3.46
C LYS A 44 -28.31 -30.93 2.89
N GLU A 45 -29.44 -30.33 3.22
CA GLU A 45 -29.84 -29.03 2.65
C GLU A 45 -29.00 -27.87 3.16
N GLU A 46 -28.63 -27.89 4.44
CA GLU A 46 -27.76 -26.87 5.03
C GLU A 46 -26.32 -27.02 4.52
N VAL A 47 -25.82 -28.25 4.41
CA VAL A 47 -24.51 -28.54 3.80
C VAL A 47 -24.47 -28.10 2.33
N MET A 48 -25.53 -28.33 1.55
CA MET A 48 -25.60 -27.86 0.18
C MET A 48 -25.67 -26.34 0.09
N SER A 49 -26.46 -25.69 0.96
CA SER A 49 -26.56 -24.23 1.00
C SER A 49 -25.23 -23.59 1.37
N PHE A 50 -24.53 -24.16 2.36
CA PHE A 50 -23.20 -23.73 2.78
C PHE A 50 -22.15 -23.95 1.69
N LEU A 51 -22.11 -25.13 1.06
CA LEU A 51 -21.17 -25.42 -0.03
C LEU A 51 -21.45 -24.62 -1.31
N ARG A 52 -22.72 -24.29 -1.60
CA ARG A 52 -23.11 -23.41 -2.71
C ARG A 52 -22.74 -21.95 -2.42
N ALA A 53 -22.91 -21.49 -1.18
CA ALA A 53 -22.41 -20.18 -0.74
C ALA A 53 -20.88 -20.09 -0.86
N MET A 54 -20.16 -21.19 -0.62
CA MET A 54 -18.71 -21.28 -0.81
C MET A 54 -18.26 -21.57 -2.28
N GLY A 55 -19.20 -21.79 -3.21
CA GLY A 55 -18.95 -22.44 -4.50
C GLY A 55 -18.43 -21.57 -5.64
N GLY A 56 -17.61 -20.53 -5.37
CA GLY A 56 -17.15 -19.60 -6.42
C GLY A 56 -15.68 -19.15 -6.35
N ALA A 57 -15.04 -19.24 -5.20
CA ALA A 57 -13.61 -18.96 -5.03
C ALA A 57 -13.08 -19.80 -3.87
N LEU A 58 -11.77 -20.01 -3.78
CA LEU A 58 -11.19 -20.40 -2.49
C LEU A 58 -11.53 -19.24 -1.53
N ILE A 59 -12.23 -19.51 -0.44
CA ILE A 59 -12.64 -18.52 0.55
C ILE A 59 -11.80 -18.76 1.80
N ASP A 60 -11.13 -17.72 2.29
CA ASP A 60 -10.44 -17.70 3.58
C ASP A 60 -11.47 -17.92 4.71
N PRO A 61 -11.13 -18.55 5.86
CA PRO A 61 -12.08 -18.71 6.99
C PRO A 61 -12.86 -17.45 7.39
N ASP A 62 -12.32 -16.27 7.10
CA ASP A 62 -12.93 -14.97 7.38
C ASP A 62 -13.88 -14.45 6.28
N GLY A 63 -14.15 -15.24 5.23
CA GLY A 63 -15.08 -14.90 4.14
C GLY A 63 -14.47 -14.11 2.97
N GLY A 64 -13.15 -13.87 2.99
CA GLY A 64 -12.41 -13.20 1.91
C GLY A 64 -12.03 -14.13 0.75
N VAL A 65 -11.76 -13.58 -0.43
CA VAL A 65 -11.28 -14.36 -1.59
C VAL A 65 -9.81 -14.74 -1.39
N TYR A 66 -9.53 -16.04 -1.25
CA TYR A 66 -8.19 -16.62 -1.11
C TYR A 66 -7.44 -16.60 -2.45
N LEU A 67 -6.36 -15.83 -2.49
CA LEU A 67 -5.37 -15.84 -3.56
C LEU A 67 -4.07 -16.48 -3.02
N PRO A 68 -3.62 -17.64 -3.54
CA PRO A 68 -2.45 -18.35 -2.99
C PRO A 68 -1.11 -17.62 -3.21
N TRP A 69 -1.11 -16.44 -3.82
CA TRP A 69 0.07 -15.65 -4.18
C TRP A 69 0.17 -14.31 -3.43
N GLY A 70 -0.76 -13.99 -2.51
CA GLY A 70 -0.65 -12.77 -1.70
C GLY A 70 -1.86 -12.46 -0.82
N PRO A 71 -1.73 -11.48 0.09
CA PRO A 71 -2.83 -11.03 0.95
C PRO A 71 -4.04 -10.58 0.13
N HIS A 72 -5.24 -10.85 0.65
CA HIS A 72 -6.46 -10.29 0.09
C HIS A 72 -6.49 -8.79 0.35
N LEU A 73 -6.69 -7.97 -0.68
CA LEU A 73 -6.96 -6.55 -0.54
C LEU A 73 -8.47 -6.35 -0.59
N SER A 74 -9.04 -5.84 0.50
CA SER A 74 -10.42 -5.40 0.51
C SER A 74 -10.58 -4.14 -0.37
N PRO A 75 -11.81 -3.82 -0.81
CA PRO A 75 -12.06 -2.56 -1.48
C PRO A 75 -11.60 -1.34 -0.65
N ASP A 76 -11.79 -1.38 0.67
CA ASP A 76 -11.39 -0.31 1.58
C ASP A 76 -9.87 -0.14 1.62
N ASP A 77 -9.12 -1.25 1.60
CA ASP A 77 -7.65 -1.19 1.50
C ASP A 77 -7.21 -0.51 0.22
N VAL A 78 -7.86 -0.84 -0.91
CA VAL A 78 -7.58 -0.22 -2.20
C VAL A 78 -7.91 1.27 -2.19
N PHE A 79 -9.03 1.67 -1.59
CA PHE A 79 -9.39 3.07 -1.43
C PHE A 79 -8.37 3.83 -0.58
N GLY A 80 -7.98 3.26 0.57
CA GLY A 80 -6.95 3.84 1.44
C GLY A 80 -5.61 4.00 0.72
N MET A 81 -5.17 2.96 0.01
CA MET A 81 -3.95 2.98 -0.79
C MET A 81 -3.99 4.04 -1.91
N ARG A 82 -5.14 4.24 -2.55
CA ARG A 82 -5.29 5.28 -3.59
C ARG A 82 -5.31 6.68 -2.99
N ALA A 83 -5.95 6.88 -1.84
CA ALA A 83 -5.92 8.15 -1.13
C ALA A 83 -4.49 8.51 -0.73
N GLU A 84 -3.76 7.56 -0.13
CA GLU A 84 -2.34 7.74 0.19
C GLU A 84 -1.50 8.07 -1.05
N LEU A 85 -1.70 7.35 -2.15
CA LEU A 85 -0.99 7.64 -3.39
C LEU A 85 -1.27 9.06 -3.91
N ALA A 86 -2.51 9.54 -3.78
CA ALA A 86 -2.86 10.90 -4.17
C ALA A 86 -2.14 11.94 -3.30
N GLU A 87 -2.13 11.76 -1.98
CA GLU A 87 -1.40 12.63 -1.03
C GLU A 87 0.10 12.68 -1.36
N LEU A 88 0.73 11.52 -1.58
CA LEU A 88 2.15 11.47 -1.94
C LEU A 88 2.45 12.16 -3.28
N ILE A 89 1.55 12.07 -4.26
CA ILE A 89 1.72 12.77 -5.55
C ILE A 89 1.59 14.28 -5.36
N GLU A 90 0.64 14.74 -4.53
CA GLU A 90 0.46 16.16 -4.23
C GLU A 90 1.66 16.73 -3.47
N ASP A 91 2.13 16.05 -2.41
CA ASP A 91 3.33 16.43 -1.67
C ASP A 91 4.56 16.53 -2.58
N MET A 92 4.71 15.58 -3.51
CA MET A 92 5.81 15.58 -4.47
C MET A 92 5.69 16.73 -5.48
N ALA A 93 4.48 16.99 -5.97
CA ALA A 93 4.22 18.08 -6.90
C ALA A 93 4.54 19.44 -6.26
N ASP A 94 4.18 19.62 -5.00
CA ASP A 94 4.50 20.84 -4.24
C ASP A 94 6.00 20.95 -3.95
N ALA A 95 6.66 19.83 -3.64
CA ALA A 95 8.11 19.78 -3.38
C ALA A 95 8.96 20.12 -4.62
N GLU A 96 8.55 19.66 -5.80
CA GLU A 96 9.25 19.86 -7.07
C GLU A 96 8.70 21.04 -7.91
N ASP A 97 7.74 21.80 -7.39
CA ASP A 97 7.08 22.93 -8.06
C ASP A 97 6.51 22.55 -9.44
N TRP A 98 5.76 21.44 -9.47
CA TRP A 98 5.16 20.93 -10.70
C TRP A 98 4.09 21.88 -11.25
N PRO A 99 4.01 22.06 -12.57
CA PRO A 99 2.87 22.71 -13.19
C PRO A 99 1.57 21.97 -12.85
N ALA A 100 0.51 22.70 -12.51
CA ALA A 100 -0.79 22.12 -12.15
C ALA A 100 -1.31 21.13 -13.21
N SER A 101 -1.12 21.44 -14.49
CA SER A 101 -1.51 20.54 -15.60
C SER A 101 -0.79 19.19 -15.58
N TYR A 102 0.48 19.18 -15.16
CA TYR A 102 1.27 17.95 -15.06
C TYR A 102 0.85 17.12 -13.86
N ARG A 103 0.68 17.76 -12.70
CA ARG A 103 0.14 17.13 -11.49
C ARG A 103 -1.22 16.48 -11.77
N ASP A 104 -2.13 17.21 -12.39
CA ASP A 104 -3.48 16.71 -12.68
C ASP A 104 -3.45 15.51 -13.65
N GLU A 105 -2.52 15.49 -14.61
CA GLU A 105 -2.33 14.34 -15.51
C GLU A 105 -1.84 13.10 -14.75
N VAL A 106 -0.84 13.28 -13.87
CA VAL A 106 -0.28 12.19 -13.05
C VAL A 106 -1.34 11.64 -12.10
N LEU A 107 -2.09 12.52 -11.40
CA LEU A 107 -3.19 12.14 -10.52
C LEU A 107 -4.29 11.38 -11.29
N ALA A 108 -4.71 11.90 -12.44
CA ALA A 108 -5.74 11.24 -13.25
C ALA A 108 -5.32 9.83 -13.69
N ARG A 109 -4.04 9.65 -14.07
CA ARG A 109 -3.48 8.36 -14.45
C ARG A 109 -3.37 7.41 -13.25
N ALA A 110 -2.89 7.88 -12.11
CA ALA A 110 -2.76 7.08 -10.89
C ALA A 110 -4.13 6.61 -10.36
N MET A 111 -5.13 7.49 -10.35
CA MET A 111 -6.46 7.19 -9.81
C MET A 111 -7.30 6.29 -10.72
N ARG A 112 -7.09 6.36 -12.04
CA ARG A 112 -7.82 5.54 -13.02
C ARG A 112 -7.03 4.31 -13.49
N GLY A 113 -5.79 4.17 -13.03
CA GLY A 113 -4.88 3.09 -13.40
C GLY A 113 -5.32 1.73 -12.84
N PRO A 114 -4.81 0.63 -13.41
CA PRO A 114 -5.12 -0.72 -12.96
C PRO A 114 -4.55 -1.02 -11.57
N LEU A 115 -5.13 -2.00 -10.87
CA LEU A 115 -4.71 -2.34 -9.49
C LEU A 115 -3.26 -2.82 -9.39
N HIS A 116 -2.71 -3.44 -10.44
CA HIS A 116 -1.34 -3.95 -10.41
C HIS A 116 -0.28 -2.84 -10.36
N ASP A 117 -0.63 -1.61 -10.75
CA ASP A 117 0.27 -0.45 -10.69
C ASP A 117 0.25 0.23 -9.31
N LEU A 118 -0.73 -0.08 -8.46
CA LEU A 118 -0.94 0.62 -7.18
C LEU A 118 0.24 0.46 -6.22
N LEU A 119 0.68 -0.78 -5.97
CA LEU A 119 1.79 -1.06 -5.05
C LEU A 119 3.13 -0.55 -5.59
N PRO A 120 3.50 -0.78 -6.88
CA PRO A 120 4.71 -0.18 -7.45
C PRO A 120 4.71 1.35 -7.37
N ASN A 121 3.59 2.01 -7.67
CA ASN A 121 3.51 3.47 -7.60
C ASN A 121 3.65 3.97 -6.16
N LEU A 122 2.95 3.35 -5.19
CA LEU A 122 3.10 3.68 -3.77
C LEU A 122 4.55 3.56 -3.31
N HIS A 123 5.22 2.47 -3.69
CA HIS A 123 6.62 2.27 -3.35
C HIS A 123 7.50 3.40 -3.93
N TYR A 124 7.36 3.69 -5.21
CA TYR A 124 8.10 4.74 -5.89
C TYR A 124 7.93 6.12 -5.22
N PHE A 125 6.69 6.55 -4.98
CA PHE A 125 6.45 7.88 -4.40
C PHE A 125 6.88 7.96 -2.92
N ARG A 126 6.71 6.89 -2.13
CA ARG A 126 7.23 6.83 -0.76
C ARG A 126 8.76 6.98 -0.73
N GLU A 127 9.47 6.28 -1.61
CA GLU A 127 10.93 6.40 -1.69
C GLU A 127 11.36 7.81 -2.10
N ARG A 128 10.69 8.41 -3.08
CA ARG A 128 10.99 9.78 -3.54
C ARG A 128 10.77 10.82 -2.44
N ILE A 129 9.69 10.73 -1.67
CA ILE A 129 9.44 11.63 -0.54
C ILE A 129 10.43 11.39 0.61
N ALA A 130 10.78 10.13 0.89
CA ALA A 130 11.81 9.82 1.89
C ALA A 130 13.18 10.41 1.51
N GLU A 131 13.55 10.32 0.23
CA GLU A 131 14.79 10.92 -0.28
C GLU A 131 14.75 12.45 -0.18
N PHE A 132 13.65 13.08 -0.62
CA PHE A 132 13.48 14.53 -0.56
C PHE A 132 13.53 15.06 0.89
N SER A 133 12.82 14.41 1.80
CA SER A 133 12.82 14.79 3.22
C SER A 133 14.20 14.65 3.85
N ALA A 134 14.93 13.56 3.57
CA ALA A 134 16.30 13.38 4.04
C ALA A 134 17.25 14.48 3.52
N GLU A 135 17.09 14.90 2.25
CA GLU A 135 17.86 16.00 1.69
C GLU A 135 17.53 17.34 2.37
N CYS A 136 16.25 17.63 2.59
CA CYS A 136 15.79 18.81 3.31
C CYS A 136 16.34 18.87 4.73
N GLU A 137 16.33 17.75 5.46
CA GLU A 137 16.90 17.64 6.79
C GLU A 137 18.42 17.85 6.78
N ALA A 138 19.14 17.25 5.84
CA ALA A 138 20.58 17.45 5.70
C ALA A 138 20.93 18.92 5.44
N ARG A 139 20.20 19.58 4.53
CA ARG A 139 20.35 21.03 4.26
C ARG A 139 20.03 21.86 5.51
N ALA A 140 18.99 21.51 6.27
CA ALA A 140 18.63 22.20 7.50
C ALA A 140 19.71 22.06 8.59
N LEU A 141 20.29 20.87 8.75
CA LEU A 141 21.39 20.62 9.68
C LEU A 141 22.65 21.42 9.30
N LEU A 142 22.99 21.47 8.00
CA LEU A 142 24.10 22.30 7.51
C LEU A 142 23.86 23.79 7.78
N ARG A 143 22.65 24.30 7.52
CA ARG A 143 22.28 25.69 7.82
C ARG A 143 22.39 26.01 9.32
N ARG A 144 21.91 25.11 10.19
CA ARG A 144 22.03 25.27 11.66
C ARG A 144 23.49 25.27 12.12
N ARG A 145 24.34 24.41 11.55
CA ARG A 145 25.78 24.39 11.85
C ARG A 145 26.48 25.66 11.38
N ALA A 146 26.16 26.15 10.18
CA ALA A 146 26.70 27.40 9.65
C ALA A 146 26.35 28.60 10.54
N TRP A 147 25.11 28.66 11.05
CA TRP A 147 24.69 29.71 11.99
C TRP A 147 25.47 29.69 13.31
N ARG A 148 25.66 28.52 13.92
CA ARG A 148 26.45 28.41 15.17
C ARG A 148 27.93 28.77 14.96
N ALA A 149 28.51 28.33 13.84
CA ALA A 149 29.89 28.68 13.50
C ALA A 149 30.04 30.20 13.29
N ASN A 150 29.06 30.85 12.66
CA ASN A 150 29.05 32.30 12.47
C ASN A 150 28.88 33.06 13.79
N GLU A 151 28.01 32.58 14.68
CA GLU A 151 27.83 33.14 16.02
C GLU A 151 29.09 33.01 16.88
N ASP A 152 29.79 31.87 16.82
CA ASP A 152 31.06 31.65 17.52
C ASP A 152 32.20 32.52 16.95
N LEU A 153 32.23 32.75 15.64
CA LEU A 153 33.18 33.67 15.00
C LEU A 153 32.90 35.12 15.41
N SER A 154 31.62 35.52 15.46
CA SER A 154 31.19 36.84 15.91
C SER A 154 31.55 37.08 17.38
N LYS A 155 31.34 36.09 18.27
CA LYS A 155 31.75 36.13 19.69
C LYS A 155 33.26 36.21 19.89
N ARG A 156 34.06 35.68 18.95
CA ARG A 156 35.54 35.79 18.93
C ARG A 156 36.04 37.11 18.33
N GLY A 157 35.16 38.05 18.02
CA GLY A 157 35.53 39.39 17.54
C GLY A 157 35.78 39.49 16.04
N TYR A 158 35.49 38.44 15.25
CA TYR A 158 35.49 38.53 13.80
C TYR A 158 34.12 39.09 13.34
N SER A 159 34.08 40.36 12.93
CA SER A 159 32.90 40.92 12.27
C SER A 159 32.79 40.37 10.85
N GLU A 160 31.60 39.88 10.45
CA GLU A 160 31.31 39.54 9.06
C GLU A 160 31.73 40.69 8.14
N ALA A 161 32.76 40.46 7.33
CA ALA A 161 33.18 41.39 6.31
C ALA A 161 32.04 41.49 5.28
N ARG A 162 31.16 42.50 5.46
CA ARG A 162 30.23 42.93 4.43
C ARG A 162 31.05 43.18 3.17
N GLY A 163 30.85 42.33 2.16
CA GLY A 163 31.49 42.47 0.85
C GLY A 163 31.23 43.86 0.30
N THR A 164 32.24 44.72 0.37
CA THR A 164 32.30 45.98 -0.35
C THR A 164 32.45 45.67 -1.83
N THR A 165 31.34 45.53 -2.54
CA THR A 165 31.30 45.76 -3.98
C THR A 165 31.47 47.26 -4.20
N ALA A 166 32.72 47.70 -4.23
CA ALA A 166 33.08 49.04 -4.67
C ALA A 166 32.69 49.21 -6.15
N THR A 167 31.58 49.89 -6.39
CA THR A 167 31.19 50.35 -7.72
C THR A 167 32.24 51.36 -8.20
N ARG A 168 33.11 50.91 -9.10
CA ARG A 168 34.18 51.72 -9.70
C ARG A 168 33.54 52.75 -10.64
N GLN A 169 33.54 54.01 -10.21
CA GLN A 169 33.10 55.17 -11.00
C GLN A 169 34.11 55.42 -12.15
N PRO A 170 33.72 55.45 -13.44
CA PRO A 170 34.62 55.88 -14.49
C PRO A 170 34.72 57.42 -14.52
N GLY A 171 35.97 57.89 -14.50
CA GLY A 171 36.32 59.30 -14.36
C GLY A 171 35.92 60.17 -15.55
N ARG A 172 35.60 61.44 -15.21
CA ARG A 172 35.48 62.56 -16.13
C ARG A 172 36.77 62.74 -16.93
N VAL A 173 36.67 62.72 -18.26
CA VAL A 173 37.67 63.31 -19.15
C VAL A 173 37.20 64.72 -19.49
N ARG A 174 37.98 65.73 -19.07
CA ARG A 174 37.89 67.10 -19.57
C ARG A 174 38.94 67.29 -20.66
N ARG A 175 38.50 67.47 -21.90
CA ARG A 175 38.80 68.61 -22.80
C ARG A 175 38.28 68.28 -24.20
#